data_AF-A0A0F9IZL9-F1
#
_entry.id   AF-A0A0F9IZL9-F1
#
_cell.length_a   1.000
_cell.length_b   1.000
_cell.length_c   1.000
_cell.angle_alpha   90.00
_cell.angle_beta   90.00
_cell.angle_gamma   90.00
#
_symmetry.space_group_name_H-M   'P 1'
#
loop_
_entity.id
_entity.type
_entity.pdbx_description
1 polymer ?
#
loop_
_entity_poly.entity_id
_entity_poly.type
_entity_poly.pdbx_seq_one_letter_code
_entity_poly.pdbx_strand_id
1 'polypeptide(L)'
;MTTNMSERLVQVEYKDEEGLWCVVLVPEGSDESTYHMGIEVGPPDLSSLDLPKAVKVRLHNELFRRRLLTRADLRGRGMEVFAAVQAAYKADTAAVTALYR
;
A
#
# COMPACT_ATOMS: atom_id res chain seq x y z
N MET A 1 -32.92 -0.31 25.32
CA MET A 1 -32.91 -1.10 24.07
C MET A 1 -31.50 -1.04 23.51
N THR A 2 -30.68 -2.03 23.82
CA THR A 2 -29.31 -2.15 23.31
C THR A 2 -29.38 -2.85 21.97
N THR A 3 -29.45 -2.08 20.89
CA THR A 3 -29.33 -2.63 19.54
C THR A 3 -27.91 -3.14 19.38
N ASN A 4 -27.72 -4.46 19.51
CA ASN A 4 -26.56 -5.16 18.99
C ASN A 4 -26.65 -5.08 17.46
N MET A 5 -26.26 -3.94 16.90
CA MET A 5 -25.79 -3.92 15.52
C MET A 5 -24.41 -4.58 15.58
N SER A 6 -24.32 -5.81 15.11
CA SER A 6 -23.03 -6.35 14.68
C SER A 6 -22.56 -5.43 13.56
N GLU A 7 -21.84 -4.36 13.89
CA GLU A 7 -21.33 -3.40 12.91
C GLU A 7 -20.44 -4.16 11.95
N ARG A 8 -20.99 -4.38 10.74
CA ARG A 8 -20.28 -5.05 9.68
C ARG A 8 -19.12 -4.16 9.28
N LEU A 9 -17.91 -4.69 9.29
CA LEU A 9 -16.75 -3.97 8.76
C LEU A 9 -16.73 -4.10 7.24
N VAL A 10 -16.49 -2.98 6.56
CA VAL A 10 -16.27 -2.90 5.12
C VAL A 10 -14.85 -2.42 4.85
N GLN A 11 -14.27 -2.92 3.77
CA GLN A 11 -12.96 -2.53 3.31
C GLN A 11 -13.09 -1.35 2.34
N VAL A 12 -12.40 -0.25 2.63
CA VAL A 12 -12.43 0.96 1.81
C VAL A 12 -11.01 1.39 1.45
N GLU A 13 -10.87 1.95 0.25
CA GLU A 13 -9.62 2.49 -0.26
C GLU A 13 -9.69 4.01 -0.20
N TYR A 14 -8.63 4.65 0.28
CA TYR A 14 -8.51 6.10 0.21
C TYR A 14 -7.06 6.50 0.00
N LYS A 15 -6.87 7.77 -0.34
CA LYS A 15 -5.54 8.37 -0.49
C LYS A 15 -5.35 9.39 0.63
N ASP A 16 -4.28 9.24 1.40
CA ASP A 16 -3.97 10.16 2.49
C ASP A 16 -3.36 11.48 2.00
N GLU A 17 -3.05 12.37 2.95
CA GLU A 17 -2.44 13.67 2.69
C GLU A 17 -1.01 13.56 2.13
N GLU A 18 -0.30 12.46 2.39
CA GLU A 18 1.04 12.19 1.85
C GLU A 18 1.00 11.60 0.42
N GLY A 19 -0.21 11.27 -0.04
CA GLY A 19 -0.48 10.67 -1.33
C GLY A 19 -0.23 9.16 -1.38
N LEU A 20 -0.23 8.51 -0.22
CA LEU A 20 -0.24 7.06 -0.08
C LEU A 20 -1.65 6.53 -0.30
N TRP A 21 -1.76 5.50 -1.12
CA TRP A 21 -2.99 4.72 -1.20
C TRP A 21 -3.02 3.72 -0.04
N CYS A 22 -4.11 3.74 0.70
CA CYS A 22 -4.31 2.94 1.91
C CYS A 22 -5.59 2.13 1.79
N VAL A 23 -5.59 0.97 2.45
CA VAL A 23 -6.79 0.18 2.64
C VAL A 23 -7.08 0.07 4.12
N VAL A 24 -8.30 0.41 4.51
CA VAL A 24 -8.75 0.35 5.91
C VAL A 24 -10.05 -0.43 6.03
N LEU A 25 -10.25 -1.04 7.21
CA LEU A 25 -11.52 -1.57 7.63
C LEU A 25 -12.24 -0.54 8.50
N VAL A 26 -13.46 -0.19 8.11
CA VAL A 26 -14.33 0.76 8.82
C VAL A 26 -15.73 0.18 8.98
N PRO A 27 -16.52 0.63 9.97
CA PRO A 27 -17.93 0.26 10.05
C PRO A 27 -18.70 0.61 8.77
N GLU A 28 -19.62 -0.26 8.36
CA GLU A 28 -20.51 -0.02 7.22
C GLU A 28 -21.29 1.29 7.42
N GLY A 29 -21.23 2.18 6.43
CA GLY A 29 -21.84 3.51 6.51
C GLY A 29 -20.96 4.62 7.10
N SER A 30 -19.68 4.34 7.37
CA SER A 30 -18.73 5.38 7.78
C SER A 30 -18.50 6.40 6.67
N ASP A 31 -18.33 7.67 7.04
CA ASP A 31 -17.98 8.75 6.12
C ASP A 31 -16.49 8.71 5.76
N GLU A 32 -16.14 9.11 4.54
CA GLU A 32 -14.76 9.13 4.05
C GLU A 32 -13.82 9.97 4.93
N SER A 33 -14.35 11.04 5.56
CA SER A 33 -13.62 11.88 6.51
C SER A 33 -13.12 11.10 7.74
N THR A 34 -13.69 9.93 8.04
CA THR A 34 -13.34 9.09 9.18
C THR A 34 -12.48 7.88 8.81
N TYR A 35 -12.21 7.65 7.52
CA TYR A 35 -11.46 6.46 7.08
C TYR A 35 -10.05 6.38 7.67
N HIS A 36 -9.41 7.52 7.91
CA HIS A 36 -8.09 7.58 8.57
C HIS A 36 -8.09 7.05 10.01
N MET A 37 -9.26 6.87 10.64
CA MET A 37 -9.41 6.26 11.96
C MET A 37 -9.69 4.75 11.90
N GLY A 38 -9.82 4.19 10.70
CA GLY A 38 -10.06 2.76 10.50
C GLY A 38 -8.86 1.87 10.83
N ILE A 39 -9.06 0.56 10.73
CA ILE A 39 -7.98 -0.41 10.92
C ILE A 39 -7.25 -0.59 9.59
N GLU A 40 -5.97 -0.19 9.53
CA GLU A 40 -5.14 -0.36 8.34
C GLU A 40 -4.92 -1.84 7.98
N VAL A 41 -5.09 -2.16 6.70
CA VAL A 41 -4.85 -3.48 6.10
C VAL A 41 -3.54 -3.50 5.27
N GLY A 42 -2.80 -2.38 5.26
CA GLY A 42 -1.51 -2.21 4.60
C GLY A 42 -1.58 -1.33 3.33
N PRO A 43 -0.47 -1.22 2.55
CA PRO A 43 0.88 -1.76 2.78
C PRO A 43 1.52 -1.28 4.10
N PRO A 44 2.53 -2.00 4.65
CA PRO A 44 3.12 -1.66 5.95
C PRO A 44 3.91 -0.35 5.88
N ASP A 45 4.10 0.28 7.03
CA ASP A 45 5.00 1.42 7.17
C ASP A 45 6.43 1.10 6.70
N LEU A 46 6.92 1.90 5.76
CA LEU A 46 8.25 1.79 5.16
C LEU A 46 9.28 2.71 5.86
N SER A 47 8.92 3.34 6.98
CA SER A 47 9.78 4.25 7.75
C SER A 47 11.12 3.61 8.12
N SER A 48 11.12 2.31 8.44
CA SER A 48 12.30 1.51 8.78
C SER A 48 13.30 1.30 7.64
N LEU A 49 12.91 1.51 6.39
CA LEU A 49 13.80 1.40 5.24
C LEU A 49 14.57 2.72 5.05
N ASP A 50 15.88 2.63 4.79
CA ASP A 50 16.70 3.80 4.48
C ASP A 50 16.51 4.21 3.00
N LEU A 51 15.35 4.79 2.72
CA LEU A 51 14.92 5.22 1.39
C LEU A 51 14.55 6.70 1.39
N PRO A 52 14.84 7.45 0.31
CA PRO A 52 14.31 8.81 0.15
C PRO A 52 12.78 8.82 0.23
N LYS A 53 12.17 9.85 0.87
CA LYS A 53 10.71 9.95 1.05
C LYS A 53 9.94 9.71 -0.26
N ALA A 54 10.40 10.31 -1.36
CA ALA A 54 9.77 10.14 -2.66
C ALA A 54 9.81 8.68 -3.18
N VAL A 55 10.84 7.91 -2.84
CA VAL A 55 10.92 6.47 -3.18
C VAL A 55 9.97 5.67 -2.28
N LYS A 56 9.89 5.98 -0.98
CA LYS A 56 8.94 5.33 -0.05
C LYS A 56 7.51 5.46 -0.53
N VAL A 57 7.07 6.68 -0.88
CA VAL A 57 5.72 6.94 -1.40
C VAL A 57 5.44 6.13 -2.68
N ARG A 58 6.40 6.08 -3.60
CA ARG A 58 6.25 5.27 -4.82
C ARG A 58 6.20 3.78 -4.52
N LEU A 59 7.10 3.28 -3.68
CA LEU A 59 7.14 1.87 -3.30
C LEU A 59 5.83 1.44 -2.63
N HIS A 60 5.34 2.22 -1.67
CA HIS A 60 4.04 1.99 -1.02
C HIS A 60 2.92 1.89 -2.05
N ASN A 61 2.84 2.87 -2.96
CA ASN A 61 1.81 2.89 -4.00
C ASN A 61 1.95 1.75 -5.03
N GLU A 62 3.17 1.26 -5.30
CA GLU A 62 3.40 0.09 -6.15
C GLU A 62 2.98 -1.22 -5.45
N LEU A 63 3.23 -1.33 -4.14
CA LEU A 63 2.75 -2.46 -3.32
C LEU A 63 1.23 -2.49 -3.25
N PHE A 64 0.60 -1.33 -2.99
CA PHE A 64 -0.85 -1.17 -2.99
C PHE A 64 -1.47 -1.63 -4.31
N ARG A 65 -0.99 -1.09 -5.44
CA ARG A 65 -1.53 -1.39 -6.78
C ARG A 65 -1.42 -2.86 -7.16
N ARG A 66 -0.46 -3.59 -6.58
CA ARG A 66 -0.28 -5.04 -6.77
C ARG A 66 -1.06 -5.89 -5.77
N ARG A 67 -1.86 -5.29 -4.88
CA ARG A 67 -2.53 -6.01 -3.78
C ARG A 67 -1.53 -6.80 -2.93
N LEU A 68 -0.39 -6.18 -2.63
CA LEU A 68 0.63 -6.69 -1.72
C LEU A 68 0.52 -5.94 -0.39
N LEU A 69 -0.60 -6.12 0.31
CA LEU A 69 -0.96 -5.31 1.47
C LEU A 69 -0.45 -5.93 2.78
N THR A 70 -0.51 -7.25 2.88
CA THR A 70 -0.19 -8.02 4.08
C THR A 70 0.97 -8.99 3.84
N ARG A 71 1.51 -9.55 4.93
CA ARG A 71 2.52 -10.62 4.86
C ARG A 71 2.01 -11.87 4.14
N ALA A 72 0.71 -12.16 4.23
CA ALA A 72 0.10 -13.30 3.55
C ALA A 72 0.14 -13.10 2.02
N ASP A 73 -0.13 -11.88 1.56
CA ASP A 73 -0.12 -11.53 0.13
C ASP A 73 1.27 -11.64 -0.49
N LEU A 74 2.34 -11.55 0.29
CA LEU A 74 3.72 -11.64 -0.18
C LEU A 74 4.17 -13.10 -0.39
N ARG A 75 3.46 -14.09 0.19
CA ARG A 75 3.90 -15.49 0.17
C ARG A 75 3.92 -16.03 -1.26
N GLY A 76 5.11 -16.39 -1.75
CA GLY A 76 5.31 -16.89 -3.12
C GLY A 76 5.29 -15.82 -4.21
N ARG A 77 5.11 -14.54 -3.85
CA ARG A 77 5.02 -13.41 -4.79
C ARG A 77 6.27 -12.52 -4.77
N GLY A 78 7.43 -13.11 -4.45
CA GLY A 78 8.71 -12.39 -4.35
C GLY A 78 9.11 -11.63 -5.63
N MET A 79 8.76 -12.16 -6.81
CA MET A 79 8.98 -11.46 -8.09
C MET A 79 8.17 -10.17 -8.20
N GLU A 80 6.95 -10.12 -7.66
CA GLU A 80 6.13 -8.91 -7.68
C GLU A 80 6.64 -7.84 -6.71
N VAL A 81 7.17 -8.26 -5.56
CA VAL A 81 7.88 -7.38 -4.63
C VAL A 81 9.10 -6.76 -5.31
N PHE A 82 9.91 -7.59 -5.96
CA PHE A 82 11.07 -7.13 -6.71
C PHE A 82 10.68 -6.12 -7.80
N ALA A 83 9.63 -6.41 -8.57
CA ALA A 83 9.10 -5.50 -9.58
C ALA A 83 8.56 -4.18 -8.98
N ALA A 84 7.92 -4.21 -7.80
CA ALA A 84 7.48 -3.01 -7.10
C ALA A 84 8.67 -2.14 -6.67
N VAL A 85 9.75 -2.74 -6.19
CA VAL A 85 11.00 -2.04 -5.86
C VAL A 85 11.61 -1.41 -7.10
N GLN A 86 11.76 -2.16 -8.20
CA GLN A 86 12.30 -1.59 -9.45
C GLN A 86 11.46 -0.42 -9.98
N ALA A 87 10.13 -0.56 -9.95
CA ALA A 87 9.21 0.50 -10.37
C ALA A 87 9.31 1.75 -9.46
N ALA A 88 9.48 1.57 -8.15
CA ALA A 88 9.64 2.68 -7.20
C ALA A 88 10.90 3.50 -7.45
N TYR A 89 11.98 2.85 -7.88
CA TYR A 89 13.22 3.53 -8.28
C TYR A 89 13.17 4.13 -9.68
N LYS A 90 12.13 3.81 -10.49
CA LYS A 90 12.04 4.17 -11.91
C LYS A 90 13.33 3.81 -12.67
N ALA A 91 13.95 2.69 -12.29
CA ALA A 91 15.18 2.26 -12.92
C ALA A 91 14.86 1.85 -14.36
N ASP A 92 15.41 2.58 -15.34
CA ASP A 92 15.32 2.20 -16.73
C ASP A 92 16.36 1.10 -17.01
N THR A 93 15.89 -0.14 -16.94
CA THR A 93 16.71 -1.33 -17.16
C THR A 93 17.23 -1.40 -18.59
N ALA A 94 16.49 -0.87 -19.57
CA ALA A 94 16.94 -0.81 -20.95
C ALA A 94 18.10 0.20 -21.09
N ALA A 95 17.98 1.38 -20.47
CA ALA A 95 19.06 2.36 -20.45
C ALA A 95 20.33 1.82 -19.78
N VAL A 96 20.20 1.10 -18.65
CA VAL A 96 21.36 0.48 -17.97
C VAL A 96 21.99 -0.61 -18.84
N THR A 97 21.17 -1.47 -19.45
CA THR A 97 21.67 -2.56 -20.32
C THR A 97 22.43 -2.00 -21.52
N ALA A 98 21.96 -0.91 -22.11
CA ALA A 98 22.64 -0.23 -23.22
C ALA A 98 24.04 0.32 -22.86
N LEU A 99 24.40 0.42 -21.58
CA LEU A 99 25.74 0.81 -21.13
C LEU A 99 26.75 -0.34 -21.23
N TYR A 100 26.29 -1.59 -21.17
CA TYR A 100 27.14 -2.77 -21.31
C TYR A 100 27.27 -3.08 -22.81
N ARG A 101 28.43 -2.76 -23.38
CA ARG A 101 28.83 -3.11 -24.74
C ARG A 101 29.53 -4.46 -24.77
#